data_AF-A0A959IX46-F1
#
_entry.id   AF-A0A959IX46-F1
#
_cell.length_a   1.000
_cell.length_b   1.000
_cell.length_c   1.000
_cell.angle_alpha   90.00
_cell.angle_beta   90.00
_cell.angle_gamma   90.00
#
_symmetry.space_group_name_H-M   'P 1'
#
loop_
_entity.id
_entity.type
_entity.pdbx_description
1 polymer ?
#
loop_
_entity_poly.entity_id
_entity_poly.type
_entity_poly.pdbx_seq_one_letter_code
_entity_poly.pdbx_strand_id
1 'polypeptide(L)'
;MDVQKRENDLVLGTFGRGFYILDDYSPLRKLTKESLEADAKIFPIKQALAYVESNPLGLRGVGSQGASMYAAPNPEFGATFTYLTKEKPKSAKEERQEKEKKAKEEGLDIDYPTYEAFVAEDNYEAAYLLFVVKDAAGTEVRKLKKPSSKGIQRVTWNLRYPPTTPIRTDEPKVGRYSNPNEGPLAIPGPYTVELWQADNGVLTQLVEPTAFEVIPLENSSLDRQTQANIAFKKQVQELRRKMQGSDNEHKELDVRLKHIKAA
;
A
#
# COMPACT_ATOMS: atom_id res chain seq x y z
N MET A 1 7.05 -17.37 26.60
CA MET A 1 7.45 -16.95 25.25
C MET A 1 7.60 -18.20 24.43
N ASP A 2 6.98 -18.24 23.27
CA ASP A 2 7.09 -19.36 22.34
C ASP A 2 7.32 -18.85 20.92
N VAL A 3 8.06 -19.64 20.13
CA VAL A 3 8.40 -19.31 18.74
C VAL A 3 7.70 -20.32 17.83
N GLN A 4 6.73 -19.83 17.05
CA GLN A 4 6.02 -20.63 16.08
C GLN A 4 6.88 -20.79 14.81
N LYS A 5 7.68 -21.86 14.79
CA LYS A 5 8.70 -22.11 13.75
C LYS A 5 8.16 -22.18 12.33
N ARG A 6 6.92 -22.65 12.14
CA ARG A 6 6.28 -22.76 10.82
C ARG A 6 5.99 -21.39 10.23
N GLU A 7 5.48 -20.48 11.05
CA GLU A 7 5.01 -19.16 10.60
C GLU A 7 6.06 -18.06 10.79
N ASN A 8 7.13 -18.36 11.55
CA ASN A 8 8.09 -17.41 12.11
C ASN A 8 7.40 -16.34 12.97
N ASP A 9 6.43 -16.73 13.80
CA ASP A 9 5.76 -15.80 14.71
C ASP A 9 6.31 -15.93 16.13
N LEU A 10 6.35 -14.81 16.85
CA LEU A 10 6.76 -14.76 18.25
C LEU A 10 5.54 -14.48 19.13
N VAL A 11 5.25 -15.41 20.04
CA VAL A 11 4.13 -15.31 20.98
C VAL A 11 4.64 -15.04 22.39
N LEU A 12 4.19 -13.92 22.96
CA LEU A 12 4.54 -13.49 24.31
C LEU A 12 3.29 -13.49 25.20
N GLY A 13 3.37 -14.19 26.33
CA GLY A 13 2.37 -14.08 27.39
C GLY A 13 2.71 -12.90 28.30
N THR A 14 1.73 -12.06 28.60
CA THR A 14 1.86 -10.93 29.53
C THR A 14 1.45 -11.33 30.95
N PHE A 15 1.86 -10.55 31.95
CA PHE A 15 1.53 -10.81 33.36
C PHE A 15 0.02 -10.66 33.67
N GLY A 16 -0.79 -10.15 32.74
CA GLY A 16 -2.22 -9.85 32.91
C GLY A 16 -3.18 -10.71 32.09
N ARG A 17 -2.81 -11.95 31.72
CA ARG A 17 -3.57 -12.86 30.83
C ARG A 17 -3.71 -12.38 29.37
N GLY A 18 -3.00 -11.33 28.98
CA GLY A 18 -2.91 -10.91 27.59
C GLY A 18 -1.84 -11.68 26.82
N PHE A 19 -2.01 -11.79 25.50
CA PHE A 19 -1.00 -12.31 24.59
C PHE A 19 -0.60 -11.22 23.59
N TYR A 20 0.68 -11.19 23.22
CA TYR A 20 1.21 -10.37 22.14
C TYR A 20 1.79 -11.28 21.07
N ILE A 21 1.40 -11.06 19.81
CA ILE A 21 1.87 -11.82 18.66
C ILE A 21 2.63 -10.85 17.76
N LEU A 22 3.91 -11.13 17.53
CA LEU A 22 4.67 -10.49 16.47
C LEU A 22 4.69 -11.42 15.28
N ASP A 23 3.86 -11.10 14.28
CA ASP A 23 3.80 -11.83 13.02
C ASP A 23 5.13 -11.65 12.28
N ASP A 24 5.69 -12.76 11.79
CA ASP A 24 6.94 -12.86 11.04
C ASP A 24 8.11 -12.03 11.61
N TYR A 25 8.86 -12.61 12.57
CA TYR A 25 10.06 -12.00 13.14
C TYR A 25 11.33 -12.20 12.27
N SER A 26 11.20 -12.81 11.09
CA SER A 26 12.32 -13.05 10.16
C SER A 26 13.15 -11.81 9.82
N PRO A 27 12.56 -10.60 9.63
CA PRO A 27 13.32 -9.38 9.38
C PRO A 27 14.33 -9.07 10.48
N LEU A 28 13.99 -9.30 11.75
CA LEU A 28 14.88 -9.06 12.88
C LEU A 28 16.06 -10.04 12.90
N ARG A 29 15.86 -11.28 12.45
CA ARG A 29 16.94 -12.28 12.33
C ARG A 29 17.91 -11.98 11.19
N LYS A 30 17.43 -11.30 10.16
CA LYS A 30 18.17 -10.99 8.93
C LYS A 30 18.69 -9.56 8.90
N LEU A 31 18.46 -8.79 9.97
CA LEU A 31 19.00 -7.46 10.15
C LEU A 31 20.50 -7.58 10.44
N THR A 32 21.32 -7.04 9.55
CA THR A 32 22.77 -6.98 9.69
C THR A 32 23.24 -5.53 9.65
N LYS A 33 24.51 -5.27 10.00
CA LYS A 33 25.07 -3.90 9.91
C LYS A 33 25.06 -3.40 8.47
N GLU A 34 25.40 -4.24 7.51
CA GLU A 34 25.38 -3.93 6.08
C GLU A 34 23.96 -3.58 5.60
N SER A 35 22.95 -4.23 6.19
CA SER A 35 21.54 -3.95 5.89
C SER A 35 21.12 -2.55 6.34
N LEU A 36 21.73 -2.02 7.41
CA LEU A 36 21.47 -0.66 7.92
C LEU A 36 22.22 0.42 7.14
N GLU A 37 23.27 0.06 6.42
CA GLU A 37 24.06 0.97 5.60
C GLU A 37 23.47 1.18 4.19
N ALA A 38 22.76 0.17 3.67
CA ALA A 38 22.03 0.23 2.40
C ALA A 38 20.89 1.26 2.43
N ASP A 39 20.64 1.95 1.32
CA ASP A 39 19.62 3.00 1.22
C ASP A 39 18.20 2.46 1.46
N ALA A 40 17.90 1.27 0.93
CA ALA A 40 16.75 0.49 1.33
C ALA A 40 16.99 -1.01 1.17
N LYS A 41 16.13 -1.80 1.82
CA LYS A 41 16.13 -3.26 1.72
C LYS A 41 14.72 -3.81 1.91
N ILE A 42 14.31 -4.72 1.04
CA ILE A 42 13.16 -5.60 1.30
C ILE A 42 13.69 -6.87 1.96
N PHE A 43 13.10 -7.25 3.09
CA PHE A 43 13.43 -8.50 3.78
C PHE A 43 12.78 -9.71 3.08
N PRO A 44 13.23 -10.94 3.36
CA PRO A 44 12.59 -12.14 2.80
C PRO A 44 11.08 -12.10 2.98
N ILE A 45 10.35 -12.32 1.88
CA ILE A 45 8.90 -12.20 1.84
C ILE A 45 8.32 -13.59 2.12
N LYS A 46 7.41 -13.67 3.09
CA LYS A 46 6.65 -14.89 3.39
C LYS A 46 5.72 -15.24 2.23
N GLN A 47 5.51 -16.53 1.98
CA GLN A 47 4.52 -16.99 1.01
C GLN A 47 3.13 -16.43 1.36
N ALA A 48 2.48 -15.84 0.37
CA ALA A 48 1.18 -15.20 0.55
C ALA A 48 0.05 -16.18 0.22
N LEU A 49 -0.93 -16.30 1.13
CA LEU A 49 -2.07 -17.18 0.96
C LEU A 49 -3.21 -16.46 0.24
N ALA A 50 -3.58 -16.95 -0.93
CA ALA A 50 -4.75 -16.48 -1.67
C ALA A 50 -6.02 -17.20 -1.19
N TYR A 51 -6.90 -16.46 -0.52
CA TYR A 51 -8.21 -16.93 -0.07
C TYR A 51 -9.25 -15.81 -0.07
N VAL A 52 -10.51 -16.17 0.19
CA VAL A 52 -11.59 -15.20 0.42
C VAL A 52 -11.94 -15.29 1.90
N GLU A 53 -11.82 -14.17 2.62
CA GLU A 53 -12.15 -14.10 4.03
C GLU A 53 -13.63 -14.47 4.26
N SER A 54 -13.87 -15.33 5.24
CA SER A 54 -15.23 -15.70 5.63
C SER A 54 -15.81 -14.64 6.57
N ASN A 55 -17.02 -14.19 6.29
CA ASN A 55 -17.80 -13.32 7.17
C ASN A 55 -19.05 -14.07 7.65
N PRO A 56 -18.92 -15.01 8.61
CA PRO A 56 -20.04 -15.88 9.02
C PRO A 56 -21.19 -15.11 9.67
N LEU A 57 -20.91 -13.93 10.23
CA LEU A 57 -21.92 -13.02 10.79
C LEU A 57 -22.53 -12.07 9.75
N GLY A 58 -22.26 -12.29 8.46
CA GLY A 58 -22.81 -11.55 7.32
C GLY A 58 -22.15 -10.21 7.00
N LEU A 59 -21.44 -9.61 7.95
CA LEU A 59 -20.70 -8.35 7.79
C LEU A 59 -19.27 -8.50 8.34
N ARG A 60 -18.39 -7.55 7.98
CA ARG A 60 -17.01 -7.48 8.50
C ARG A 60 -17.01 -7.37 10.04
N GLY A 61 -16.03 -8.00 10.68
CA GLY A 61 -15.87 -8.00 12.14
C GLY A 61 -17.02 -8.72 12.86
N VAL A 62 -17.50 -8.13 13.95
CA VAL A 62 -18.61 -8.69 14.78
C VAL A 62 -20.01 -8.37 14.21
N GLY A 63 -20.10 -7.83 13.00
CA GLY A 63 -21.36 -7.51 12.32
C GLY A 63 -22.33 -6.65 13.14
N SER A 64 -23.49 -7.21 13.52
CA SER A 64 -24.54 -6.56 14.32
C SER A 64 -24.68 -7.13 15.73
N GLN A 65 -23.64 -7.74 16.29
CA GLN A 65 -23.69 -8.43 17.59
C GLN A 65 -23.61 -7.49 18.82
N GLY A 66 -23.51 -6.18 18.60
CA GLY A 66 -23.38 -5.18 19.67
C GLY A 66 -22.01 -5.19 20.35
N ALA A 67 -21.86 -4.38 21.39
CA ALA A 67 -20.58 -4.20 22.10
C ALA A 67 -20.23 -5.36 23.05
N SER A 68 -21.15 -6.29 23.30
CA SER A 68 -20.92 -7.46 24.14
C SER A 68 -20.06 -8.52 23.45
N MET A 69 -19.99 -8.52 22.12
CA MET A 69 -19.12 -9.40 21.36
C MET A 69 -17.82 -8.67 21.00
N TYR A 70 -16.71 -9.18 21.50
CA TYR A 70 -15.37 -8.71 21.14
C TYR A 70 -14.72 -9.69 20.16
N ALA A 71 -14.12 -9.14 19.10
CA ALA A 71 -13.21 -9.86 18.22
C ALA A 71 -12.01 -8.97 17.92
N ALA A 72 -10.81 -9.54 17.97
CA ALA A 72 -9.61 -8.86 17.53
C ALA A 72 -9.55 -8.86 15.99
N PRO A 73 -8.94 -7.85 15.35
CA PRO A 73 -8.69 -7.88 13.91
C PRO A 73 -7.85 -9.09 13.52
N ASN A 74 -8.16 -9.69 12.37
CA ASN A 74 -7.26 -10.64 11.72
C ASN A 74 -5.99 -9.91 11.24
N PRO A 75 -4.89 -10.64 11.01
CA PRO A 75 -3.75 -10.12 10.25
C PRO A 75 -4.19 -9.53 8.91
N GLU A 76 -3.43 -8.56 8.40
CA GLU A 76 -3.73 -7.99 7.08
C GLU A 76 -3.71 -9.08 6.01
N PHE A 77 -4.77 -9.18 5.23
CA PHE A 77 -4.87 -10.14 4.14
C PHE A 77 -3.88 -9.80 3.01
N GLY A 78 -3.02 -10.75 2.66
CA GLY A 78 -2.27 -10.77 1.41
C GLY A 78 -0.76 -10.96 1.56
N ALA A 79 0.03 -10.33 0.68
CA ALA A 79 1.49 -10.38 0.71
C ALA A 79 2.06 -9.18 1.47
N THR A 80 2.64 -9.42 2.64
CA THR A 80 3.25 -8.37 3.48
C THR A 80 4.73 -8.23 3.15
N PHE A 81 5.12 -7.03 2.71
CA PHE A 81 6.49 -6.65 2.45
C PHE A 81 7.01 -5.91 3.68
N THR A 82 7.98 -6.51 4.38
CA THR A 82 8.75 -5.78 5.40
C THR A 82 9.95 -5.13 4.72
N TYR A 83 10.10 -3.82 4.88
CA TYR A 83 11.17 -3.06 4.25
C TYR A 83 11.86 -2.15 5.27
N LEU A 84 13.13 -1.82 4.98
CA LEU A 84 13.93 -0.84 5.69
C LEU A 84 14.29 0.28 4.71
N THR A 85 14.18 1.51 5.16
CA THR A 85 14.64 2.72 4.48
C THR A 85 15.58 3.48 5.41
N LYS A 86 16.77 3.81 4.91
CA LYS A 86 17.82 4.45 5.71
C LYS A 86 17.46 5.89 6.08
N GLU A 87 16.94 6.64 5.11
CA GLU A 87 16.61 8.04 5.26
C GLU A 87 15.29 8.37 4.57
N LYS A 88 14.64 9.42 5.09
CA LYS A 88 13.52 10.09 4.42
C LYS A 88 14.12 11.29 3.69
N PRO A 89 13.93 11.43 2.36
CA PRO A 89 14.32 12.65 1.66
C PRO A 89 13.69 13.88 2.33
N LYS A 90 14.48 14.94 2.47
CA LYS A 90 14.02 16.19 3.06
C LYS A 90 13.47 17.08 1.95
N SER A 91 12.33 17.70 2.21
CA SER A 91 11.85 18.78 1.33
C SER A 91 12.78 19.99 1.39
N ALA A 92 12.82 20.79 0.33
CA ALA A 92 13.57 22.06 0.31
C ALA A 92 13.24 22.95 1.52
N LYS A 93 11.96 22.95 1.94
CA LYS A 93 11.48 23.63 3.14
C LYS A 93 12.07 23.06 4.43
N GLU A 94 12.07 21.73 4.59
CA GLU A 94 12.68 21.06 5.75
C GLU A 94 14.20 21.33 5.81
N GLU A 95 14.89 21.31 4.67
CA GLU A 95 16.33 21.63 4.60
C GLU A 95 16.62 23.06 5.02
N ARG A 96 15.82 24.02 4.54
CA ARG A 96 15.94 25.42 4.95
C ARG A 96 15.71 25.58 6.45
N GLN A 97 14.61 25.05 6.98
CA GLN A 97 14.31 25.14 8.42
C GLN A 97 15.42 24.54 9.29
N GLU A 98 16.06 23.46 8.84
CA GLU A 98 17.21 22.89 9.53
C GLU A 98 18.44 23.80 9.47
N LYS A 99 18.73 24.43 8.33
CA LYS A 99 19.82 25.41 8.19
C LYS A 99 19.59 26.64 9.07
N GLU A 100 18.37 27.19 9.07
CA GLU A 100 17.98 28.33 9.93
C GLU A 100 18.12 27.99 11.41
N LYS A 101 17.73 26.77 11.80
CA LYS A 101 17.87 26.30 13.18
C LYS A 101 19.35 26.22 13.59
N LYS A 102 20.21 25.65 12.74
CA LYS A 102 21.66 25.58 13.00
C LYS A 102 22.30 26.96 13.09
N ALA A 103 21.98 27.86 12.16
CA ALA A 103 22.48 29.24 12.18
C ALA A 103 22.07 29.96 13.47
N LYS A 104 20.81 29.78 13.93
CA LYS A 104 20.33 30.35 15.18
C LYS A 104 21.07 29.79 16.41
N GLU A 105 21.35 28.49 16.44
CA GLU A 105 22.11 27.84 17.51
C GLU A 105 23.57 28.33 17.57
N GLU A 106 24.15 28.63 16.41
CA GLU A 106 25.52 29.13 16.25
C GLU A 106 25.63 30.68 16.37
N GLY A 107 24.49 31.37 16.51
CA GLY A 107 24.44 32.84 16.57
C GLY A 107 24.81 33.53 15.26
N LEU A 108 24.69 32.82 14.13
CA LEU A 108 24.92 33.34 12.78
C LEU A 108 23.66 34.02 12.23
N ASP A 109 23.87 34.92 11.27
CA ASP A 109 22.77 35.56 10.55
C ASP A 109 21.96 34.55 9.73
N ILE A 110 20.65 34.71 9.74
CA ILE A 110 19.72 33.86 9.00
C ILE A 110 19.47 34.49 7.63
N ASP A 111 19.90 33.79 6.57
CA ASP A 111 19.66 34.22 5.20
C ASP A 111 18.19 34.02 4.79
N TYR A 112 17.62 35.03 4.14
CA TYR A 112 16.23 34.99 3.71
C TYR A 112 16.13 34.42 2.29
N PRO A 113 15.30 33.40 2.03
CA PRO A 113 15.21 32.78 0.72
C PRO A 113 14.76 33.75 -0.39
N THR A 114 15.21 33.50 -1.60
CA THR A 114 14.74 34.21 -2.79
C THR A 114 13.30 33.81 -3.13
N TYR A 115 12.61 34.62 -3.93
CA TYR A 115 11.28 34.29 -4.43
C TYR A 115 11.25 32.95 -5.18
N GLU A 116 12.26 32.68 -6.01
CA GLU A 116 12.38 31.42 -6.74
C GLU A 116 12.50 30.22 -5.80
N ALA A 117 13.22 30.36 -4.68
CA ALA A 117 13.31 29.31 -3.66
C ALA A 117 11.95 29.03 -3.00
N PHE A 118 11.14 30.07 -2.72
CA PHE A 118 9.78 29.87 -2.22
C PHE A 118 8.87 29.17 -3.23
N VAL A 119 8.95 29.54 -4.50
CA VAL A 119 8.19 28.87 -5.57
C VAL A 119 8.60 27.40 -5.70
N ALA A 120 9.90 27.10 -5.55
CA ALA A 120 10.39 25.72 -5.54
C ALA A 120 9.92 24.95 -4.30
N GLU A 121 9.85 25.59 -3.12
CA GLU A 121 9.29 25.01 -1.89
C GLU A 121 7.79 24.70 -2.04
N ASP A 122 7.01 25.62 -2.61
CA ASP A 122 5.56 25.48 -2.75
C ASP A 122 5.16 24.43 -3.79
N ASN A 123 5.96 24.28 -4.86
CA ASN A 123 5.75 23.28 -5.90
C ASN A 123 6.39 21.92 -5.60
N TYR A 124 7.08 21.78 -4.46
CA TYR A 124 7.75 20.54 -4.10
C TYR A 124 6.75 19.39 -3.93
N GLU A 125 6.92 18.33 -4.72
CA GLU A 125 6.12 17.11 -4.57
C GLU A 125 6.71 16.20 -3.48
N ALA A 126 5.93 15.99 -2.43
CA ALA A 126 6.37 15.24 -1.25
C ALA A 126 6.84 13.81 -1.58
N ALA A 127 8.01 13.46 -1.04
CA ALA A 127 8.62 12.16 -1.24
C ALA A 127 7.72 10.98 -0.81
N TYR A 128 7.60 9.96 -1.66
CA TYR A 128 6.84 8.74 -1.37
C TYR A 128 7.51 7.48 -1.91
N LEU A 129 7.23 6.36 -1.25
CA LEU A 129 7.64 5.04 -1.68
C LEU A 129 6.58 4.41 -2.58
N LEU A 130 7.03 3.75 -3.63
CA LEU A 130 6.18 3.05 -4.59
C LEU A 130 6.65 1.60 -4.71
N PHE A 131 5.80 0.69 -4.26
CA PHE A 131 6.02 -0.75 -4.40
C PHE A 131 5.37 -1.20 -5.69
N VAL A 132 6.17 -1.68 -6.64
CA VAL A 132 5.68 -2.17 -7.94
C VAL A 132 5.70 -3.68 -7.92
N VAL A 133 4.52 -4.30 -7.97
CA VAL A 133 4.37 -5.75 -7.99
C VAL A 133 4.19 -6.21 -9.43
N LYS A 134 5.01 -7.18 -9.86
CA LYS A 134 4.98 -7.77 -11.20
C LYS A 134 4.70 -9.26 -11.13
N ASP A 135 3.99 -9.78 -12.14
CA ASP A 135 3.78 -11.21 -12.31
C ASP A 135 4.99 -11.92 -12.94
N ALA A 136 4.88 -13.24 -13.14
CA ALA A 136 5.90 -14.08 -13.76
C ALA A 136 6.31 -13.62 -15.18
N ALA A 137 5.44 -12.91 -15.89
CA ALA A 137 5.71 -12.37 -17.22
C ALA A 137 6.36 -10.96 -17.17
N GLY A 138 6.63 -10.43 -15.96
CA GLY A 138 7.15 -9.08 -15.77
C GLY A 138 6.09 -7.98 -15.93
N THR A 139 4.81 -8.34 -16.03
CA THR A 139 3.73 -7.38 -16.18
C THR A 139 3.40 -6.75 -14.82
N GLU A 140 3.32 -5.43 -14.75
CA GLU A 140 2.90 -4.73 -13.53
C GLU A 140 1.44 -5.05 -13.19
N VAL A 141 1.20 -5.68 -12.04
CA VAL A 141 -0.14 -6.08 -11.59
C VAL A 141 -0.70 -5.17 -10.50
N ARG A 142 0.16 -4.51 -9.73
CA ARG A 142 -0.24 -3.59 -8.66
C ARG A 142 0.88 -2.59 -8.36
N LYS A 143 0.49 -1.37 -7.99
CA LYS A 143 1.35 -0.36 -7.36
C LYS A 143 0.79 0.01 -6.00
N LEU A 144 1.64 0.07 -4.98
CA LEU A 144 1.26 0.51 -3.63
C LEU A 144 2.06 1.75 -3.27
N LYS A 145 1.36 2.84 -2.95
CA LYS A 145 1.97 4.10 -2.52
C LYS A 145 2.02 4.14 -0.99
N LYS A 146 3.18 4.44 -0.42
CA LYS A 146 3.36 4.72 1.01
C LYS A 146 4.12 6.03 1.19
N PRO A 147 3.82 6.83 2.23
CA PRO A 147 4.66 7.98 2.57
C PRO A 147 6.13 7.54 2.76
N SER A 148 7.07 8.40 2.37
CA SER A 148 8.48 8.13 2.69
C SER A 148 8.73 8.35 4.18
N SER A 149 9.49 7.44 4.78
CA SER A 149 9.83 7.47 6.20
C SER A 149 11.06 6.63 6.45
N LYS A 150 11.74 6.87 7.56
CA LYS A 150 12.96 6.15 7.98
C LYS A 150 12.62 4.95 8.86
N GLY A 151 13.40 3.87 8.74
CA GLY A 151 13.33 2.70 9.61
C GLY A 151 12.62 1.51 8.98
N ILE A 152 12.30 0.51 9.83
CA ILE A 152 11.64 -0.72 9.40
C ILE A 152 10.14 -0.53 9.41
N GLN A 153 9.48 -0.88 8.30
CA GLN A 153 8.06 -0.74 8.10
C GLN A 153 7.47 -1.91 7.31
N ARG A 154 6.14 -1.97 7.27
CA ARG A 154 5.39 -3.00 6.56
C ARG A 154 4.36 -2.38 5.63
N VAL A 155 4.18 -3.02 4.48
CA VAL A 155 3.08 -2.74 3.56
C VAL A 155 2.53 -4.06 3.05
N THR A 156 1.20 -4.18 2.99
CA THR A 156 0.55 -5.41 2.53
C THR A 156 -0.16 -5.19 1.20
N TRP A 157 0.19 -6.00 0.21
CA TRP A 157 -0.61 -6.14 -1.00
C TRP A 157 -1.75 -7.11 -0.73
N ASN A 158 -2.99 -6.63 -0.83
CA ASN A 158 -4.22 -7.43 -0.69
C ASN A 158 -4.45 -8.50 -1.77
N LEU A 159 -3.43 -8.85 -2.57
CA LEU A 159 -3.49 -9.80 -3.68
C LEU A 159 -4.58 -9.47 -4.70
N ARG A 160 -4.92 -8.19 -4.89
CA ARG A 160 -5.89 -7.78 -5.92
C ARG A 160 -5.26 -6.88 -6.97
N TYR A 161 -5.76 -7.02 -8.19
CA TYR A 161 -5.50 -6.09 -9.28
C TYR A 161 -6.08 -4.69 -8.95
N PRO A 162 -5.63 -3.61 -9.62
CA PRO A 162 -6.25 -2.30 -9.51
C PRO A 162 -7.76 -2.35 -9.85
N PRO A 163 -8.58 -1.53 -9.17
CA PRO A 163 -9.94 -1.30 -9.63
C PRO A 163 -9.93 -0.57 -10.98
N THR A 164 -10.98 -0.70 -11.78
CA THR A 164 -11.14 0.04 -13.05
C THR A 164 -11.99 1.30 -12.92
N THR A 165 -12.40 1.63 -11.70
CA THR A 165 -13.09 2.88 -11.40
C THR A 165 -12.14 4.06 -11.61
N PRO A 166 -12.65 5.25 -11.97
CA PRO A 166 -11.83 6.43 -12.15
C PRO A 166 -11.03 6.77 -10.89
N ILE A 167 -9.83 7.34 -11.09
CA ILE A 167 -9.02 7.88 -9.99
C ILE A 167 -9.80 9.05 -9.37
N ARG A 168 -9.94 9.02 -8.05
CA ARG A 168 -10.56 10.08 -7.27
C ARG A 168 -9.50 10.73 -6.39
N THR A 169 -9.61 12.04 -6.21
CA THR A 169 -8.77 12.79 -5.26
C THR A 169 -9.22 12.54 -3.81
N ASP A 170 -10.47 12.15 -3.62
CA ASP A 170 -11.06 11.75 -2.35
C ASP A 170 -11.33 10.23 -2.32
N GLU A 171 -10.71 9.52 -1.37
CA GLU A 171 -11.05 8.12 -1.12
C GLU A 171 -12.13 8.03 -0.03
N PRO A 172 -13.40 7.71 -0.37
CA PRO A 172 -14.44 7.57 0.62
C PRO A 172 -14.13 6.39 1.54
N LYS A 173 -14.34 6.58 2.86
CA LYS A 173 -14.23 5.48 3.82
C LYS A 173 -15.21 4.38 3.45
N VAL A 174 -14.76 3.13 3.53
CA VAL A 174 -15.59 1.97 3.20
C VAL A 174 -16.70 1.82 4.24
N GLY A 175 -17.93 2.12 3.85
CA GLY A 175 -19.11 2.02 4.72
C GLY A 175 -19.39 0.60 5.22
N ARG A 176 -20.21 0.50 6.28
CA ARG A 176 -20.58 -0.77 6.92
C ARG A 176 -21.16 -1.81 5.95
N TYR A 177 -21.99 -1.35 5.01
CA TYR A 177 -22.66 -2.16 3.98
C TYR A 177 -21.97 -2.09 2.62
N SER A 178 -20.71 -1.65 2.60
CA SER A 178 -19.94 -1.46 1.38
C SER A 178 -18.65 -2.28 1.45
N ASN A 179 -18.13 -2.58 0.26
CA ASN A 179 -16.83 -3.22 0.11
C ASN A 179 -15.81 -2.20 -0.39
N PRO A 180 -14.52 -2.40 -0.09
CA PRO A 180 -13.44 -1.60 -0.66
C PRO A 180 -13.49 -1.65 -2.20
N ASN A 181 -13.08 -0.55 -2.83
CA ASN A 181 -12.99 -0.43 -4.28
C ASN A 181 -11.72 -1.14 -4.78
N GLU A 182 -11.82 -2.44 -5.03
CA GLU A 182 -10.69 -3.29 -5.40
C GLU A 182 -10.97 -4.11 -6.65
N GLY A 183 -9.91 -4.50 -7.36
CA GLY A 183 -10.01 -5.39 -8.52
C GLY A 183 -10.20 -6.86 -8.14
N PRO A 184 -10.23 -7.76 -9.15
CA PRO A 184 -10.26 -9.19 -8.91
C PRO A 184 -9.01 -9.68 -8.16
N LEU A 185 -9.14 -10.83 -7.51
CA LEU A 185 -8.01 -11.49 -6.86
C LEU A 185 -6.98 -11.91 -7.92
N ALA A 186 -5.71 -11.77 -7.58
CA ALA A 186 -4.57 -12.22 -8.35
C ALA A 186 -4.57 -13.74 -8.49
N ILE A 187 -4.01 -14.22 -9.59
CA ILE A 187 -3.85 -15.66 -9.83
C ILE A 187 -2.68 -16.16 -8.98
N PRO A 188 -2.81 -17.27 -8.24
CA PRO A 188 -1.68 -17.87 -7.54
C PRO A 188 -0.51 -18.16 -8.52
N GLY A 189 0.71 -17.95 -8.05
CA GLY A 189 1.93 -18.08 -8.85
C GLY A 189 3.09 -17.25 -8.31
N PRO A 190 4.21 -17.21 -9.04
CA PRO A 190 5.35 -16.41 -8.67
C PRO A 190 5.15 -14.94 -9.04
N TYR A 191 5.59 -14.05 -8.16
CA TYR A 191 5.55 -12.60 -8.31
C TYR A 191 6.88 -11.98 -7.88
N THR A 192 7.12 -10.75 -8.29
CA THR A 192 8.22 -9.93 -7.78
C THR A 192 7.71 -8.59 -7.28
N VAL A 193 8.43 -8.00 -6.33
CA VAL A 193 8.19 -6.62 -5.88
C VAL A 193 9.48 -5.82 -5.98
N GLU A 194 9.36 -4.62 -6.54
CA GLU A 194 10.41 -3.60 -6.58
C GLU A 194 10.03 -2.45 -5.64
N LEU A 195 11.04 -1.76 -5.10
CA LEU A 195 10.84 -0.54 -4.31
C LEU A 195 11.45 0.65 -5.03
N TRP A 196 10.62 1.66 -5.25
CA TRP A 196 10.99 2.93 -5.85
C TRP A 196 10.74 4.07 -4.86
N GLN A 197 11.56 5.11 -4.92
CA GLN A 197 11.37 6.36 -4.21
C GLN A 197 11.10 7.46 -5.22
N ALA A 198 9.95 8.11 -5.10
CA ALA A 198 9.67 9.34 -5.80
C ALA A 198 10.03 10.51 -4.89
N ASP A 199 10.76 11.49 -5.38
CA ASP A 199 11.07 12.73 -4.69
C ASP A 199 11.06 13.88 -5.70
N ASN A 200 10.20 14.88 -5.48
CA ASN A 200 10.01 16.00 -6.39
C ASN A 200 9.82 15.59 -7.87
N GLY A 201 8.97 14.59 -8.12
CA GLY A 201 8.71 14.05 -9.47
C GLY A 201 9.79 13.13 -10.04
N VAL A 202 10.95 12.98 -9.38
CA VAL A 202 12.03 12.07 -9.81
C VAL A 202 11.84 10.70 -9.16
N LEU A 203 11.75 9.65 -9.98
CA LEU A 203 11.67 8.26 -9.54
C LEU A 203 13.04 7.59 -9.58
N THR A 204 13.50 7.11 -8.42
CA THR A 204 14.72 6.31 -8.29
C THR A 204 14.38 4.91 -7.77
N GLN A 205 15.01 3.89 -8.35
CA GLN A 205 14.85 2.52 -7.85
C GLN A 205 15.75 2.33 -6.64
N LEU A 206 15.17 1.92 -5.51
CA LEU A 206 15.91 1.66 -4.27
C LEU A 206 16.22 0.18 -4.06
N VAL A 207 15.32 -0.70 -4.50
CA VAL A 207 15.48 -2.16 -4.35
C VAL A 207 15.10 -2.86 -5.65
N GLU A 208 16.00 -3.73 -6.10
CA GLU A 208 15.80 -4.63 -7.23
C GLU A 208 14.66 -5.63 -7.01
N PRO A 209 14.13 -6.27 -8.09
CA PRO A 209 13.02 -7.20 -7.99
C PRO A 209 13.27 -8.31 -6.95
N THR A 210 12.46 -8.33 -5.89
CA THR A 210 12.49 -9.37 -4.86
C THR A 210 11.36 -10.36 -5.11
N ALA A 211 11.71 -11.64 -5.33
CA ALA A 211 10.75 -12.69 -5.64
C ALA A 211 9.95 -13.14 -4.40
N PHE A 212 8.69 -13.48 -4.61
CA PHE A 212 7.81 -14.12 -3.65
C PHE A 212 6.76 -14.98 -4.35
N GLU A 213 6.04 -15.79 -3.58
CA GLU A 213 5.07 -16.74 -4.11
C GLU A 213 3.69 -16.50 -3.50
N VAL A 214 2.67 -16.55 -4.35
CA VAL A 214 1.26 -16.54 -3.95
C VAL A 214 0.71 -17.94 -4.16
N ILE A 215 0.29 -18.61 -3.08
CA ILE A 215 -0.25 -19.96 -3.12
C ILE A 215 -1.73 -19.96 -2.73
N PRO A 216 -2.59 -20.81 -3.33
CA PRO A 216 -3.96 -20.93 -2.89
C PRO A 216 -4.03 -21.57 -1.51
N LEU A 217 -4.96 -21.13 -0.66
CA LEU A 217 -5.27 -21.88 0.55
C LEU A 217 -6.00 -23.18 0.14
N GLU A 218 -5.40 -24.34 0.41
CA GLU A 218 -5.77 -25.72 -0.01
C GLU A 218 -7.13 -26.21 0.52
N ASN A 219 -8.20 -25.46 0.25
CA ASN A 219 -9.57 -25.72 0.70
C ASN A 219 -10.55 -25.82 -0.48
N SER A 220 -10.09 -26.11 -1.70
CA SER A 220 -10.95 -26.27 -2.86
C SER A 220 -10.36 -27.19 -3.91
N SER A 221 -11.23 -28.00 -4.53
CA SER A 221 -10.91 -28.83 -5.69
C SER A 221 -11.02 -28.10 -7.03
N LEU A 222 -11.45 -26.84 -7.02
CA LEU A 222 -11.64 -26.01 -8.23
C LEU A 222 -10.71 -24.80 -8.20
N ASP A 223 -10.15 -24.47 -9.36
CA ASP A 223 -9.38 -23.25 -9.55
C ASP A 223 -10.26 -22.01 -9.32
N ARG A 224 -9.99 -21.26 -8.25
CA ARG A 224 -10.77 -20.05 -7.91
C ARG A 224 -10.59 -18.92 -8.92
N GLN A 225 -9.43 -18.84 -9.57
CA GLN A 225 -9.13 -17.89 -10.63
C GLN A 225 -8.37 -18.62 -11.74
N THR A 226 -8.82 -18.44 -12.98
CA THR A 226 -8.10 -18.87 -14.18
C THR A 226 -7.77 -17.66 -15.03
N GLN A 227 -6.81 -17.80 -15.93
CA GLN A 227 -6.43 -16.72 -16.86
C GLN A 227 -7.64 -16.24 -17.68
N ALA A 228 -8.48 -17.17 -18.15
CA ALA A 228 -9.69 -16.85 -18.90
C ALA A 228 -10.71 -16.08 -18.05
N ASN A 229 -10.91 -16.47 -16.78
CA ASN A 229 -11.82 -15.77 -15.87
C ASN A 229 -11.35 -14.34 -15.58
N ILE A 230 -10.04 -14.16 -15.34
CA ILE A 230 -9.46 -12.83 -15.13
C ILE A 230 -9.56 -11.97 -16.38
N ALA A 231 -9.29 -12.53 -17.58
CA ALA A 231 -9.45 -11.82 -18.84
C ALA A 231 -10.89 -11.33 -19.05
N PHE A 232 -11.87 -12.20 -18.81
CA PHE A 232 -13.29 -11.83 -18.88
C PHE A 232 -13.65 -10.73 -17.88
N LYS A 233 -13.22 -10.85 -16.61
CA LYS A 233 -13.45 -9.82 -15.59
C LYS A 233 -12.84 -8.48 -15.99
N LYS A 234 -11.64 -8.47 -16.58
CA LYS A 234 -11.00 -7.26 -17.12
C LYS A 234 -11.84 -6.64 -18.24
N GLN A 235 -12.39 -7.43 -19.16
CA GLN A 235 -13.27 -6.93 -20.22
C GLN A 235 -14.56 -6.29 -19.65
N VAL A 236 -15.22 -6.95 -18.70
CA VAL A 236 -16.42 -6.40 -18.03
C VAL A 236 -16.10 -5.12 -17.28
N GLN A 237 -14.98 -5.09 -16.58
CA GLN A 237 -14.51 -3.93 -15.84
C GLN A 237 -14.17 -2.74 -16.75
N GLU A 238 -13.61 -3.01 -17.92
CA GLU A 238 -13.30 -2.00 -18.93
C GLU A 238 -14.56 -1.45 -19.58
N LEU A 239 -15.54 -2.31 -19.89
CA LEU A 239 -16.86 -1.88 -20.37
C LEU A 239 -17.54 -0.97 -19.35
N ARG A 240 -17.55 -1.36 -18.07
CA ARG A 240 -18.13 -0.56 -16.99
C ARG A 240 -17.45 0.82 -16.87
N ARG A 241 -16.11 0.86 -16.97
CA ARG A 241 -15.33 2.10 -16.95
C ARG A 241 -15.78 3.05 -18.08
N LYS A 242 -15.89 2.53 -19.30
CA LYS A 242 -16.35 3.32 -20.48
C LYS A 242 -17.77 3.84 -20.31
N MET A 243 -18.70 2.98 -19.87
CA MET A 243 -20.09 3.39 -19.61
C MET A 243 -20.17 4.49 -18.56
N GLN A 244 -19.41 4.36 -17.46
CA GLN A 244 -19.40 5.36 -16.39
C GLN A 244 -18.77 6.69 -16.85
N GLY A 245 -17.71 6.63 -17.65
CA GLY A 245 -17.14 7.82 -18.28
C GLY A 245 -18.14 8.56 -19.17
N SER A 246 -18.85 7.82 -20.03
CA SER A 246 -19.87 8.40 -20.91
C SER A 246 -21.05 9.01 -20.14
N ASP A 247 -21.50 8.36 -19.05
CA ASP A 247 -22.56 8.89 -18.19
C ASP A 247 -22.14 10.18 -17.46
N ASN A 248 -20.89 10.24 -17.00
CA ASN A 248 -20.34 11.44 -16.38
C ASN A 248 -20.26 12.61 -17.38
N GLU A 249 -19.80 12.35 -18.60
CA GLU A 249 -19.72 13.37 -19.64
C GLU A 249 -21.11 13.85 -20.07
N HIS A 250 -22.08 12.94 -20.20
CA HIS A 250 -23.48 13.31 -20.43
C HIS A 250 -24.01 14.25 -19.33
N LYS A 251 -23.76 13.94 -18.06
CA LYS A 251 -24.17 14.78 -16.93
C LYS A 251 -23.53 16.17 -16.98
N GLU A 252 -22.25 16.24 -17.34
CA GLU A 252 -21.57 17.53 -17.48
C GLU A 252 -22.17 18.36 -18.64
N LEU A 253 -22.44 17.72 -19.78
CA LEU A 253 -23.11 18.37 -20.92
C LEU A 253 -24.52 18.86 -20.56
N ASP A 254 -25.29 18.10 -19.79
CA ASP A 254 -26.61 18.52 -19.30
C ASP A 254 -26.53 19.78 -18.43
N VAL A 255 -25.53 19.85 -17.54
CA VAL A 255 -25.28 21.03 -16.69
C VAL A 255 -24.92 22.23 -17.55
N ARG A 256 -23.99 22.07 -18.50
CA ARG A 256 -23.59 23.14 -19.42
C ARG A 256 -24.79 23.62 -20.26
N LEU A 257 -25.61 22.70 -20.78
CA LEU A 257 -26.79 23.04 -21.56
C LEU A 257 -27.82 23.83 -20.74
N LYS A 258 -28.01 23.49 -19.46
CA LYS A 258 -28.87 24.26 -18.54
C LYS A 258 -28.36 25.69 -18.37
N HIS A 259 -27.06 25.89 -18.22
CA HIS A 259 -26.47 27.22 -18.13
C HIS A 259 -26.63 28.02 -19.43
N ILE A 260 -26.42 27.39 -20.58
CA ILE A 260 -26.60 28.03 -21.90
C ILE A 260 -28.06 28.43 -22.13
N LYS A 261 -29.03 27.60 -21.73
CA LYS A 261 -30.47 27.91 -21.87
C LYS A 261 -30.95 29.02 -20.92
N ALA A 262 -30.23 29.28 -19.84
CA ALA A 262 -30.58 30.29 -18.85
C ALA A 262 -29.96 31.67 -19.14
N ALA A 263 -28.92 31.72 -19.98
CA ALA A 263 -28.30 32.94 -20.48
C ALA A 263 -29.12 33.56 -21.61
#